data_AF-A0A8C6I1D5-F1
#
_entry.id   AF-A0A8C6I1D5-F1
#
_cell.length_a   1.000
_cell.length_b   1.000
_cell.length_c   1.000
_cell.angle_alpha   90.00
_cell.angle_beta   90.00
_cell.angle_gamma   90.00
#
_symmetry.space_group_name_H-M   'P 1'
#
loop_
_entity.id
_entity.type
_entity.pdbx_description
1 polymer ?
#
loop_
_entity_poly.entity_id
_entity_poly.type
_entity_poly.pdbx_seq_one_letter_code
_entity_poly.pdbx_strand_id
1 'polypeptide(L)'
;MDAVLRHGCEAAFVSLLVEFGANLNLVKWESLGPEARGRRKMDPEALQVFKEARSIPRTLLSLCRVAVRRALGKYRLHLVPSLPLPDPIKKFLLYE
;
A
#
# COMPACT_ATOMS: atom_id res chain seq x y z
N MET A 1 0.74 7.48 -2.35
CA MET A 1 2.10 7.24 -1.82
C MET A 1 2.88 8.54 -1.70
N ASP A 2 3.16 9.24 -2.80
CA ASP A 2 3.90 10.52 -2.78
C ASP A 2 3.28 11.57 -1.83
N ALA A 3 1.95 11.76 -1.87
CA ALA A 3 1.24 12.65 -0.94
C ALA A 3 1.47 12.28 0.54
N VAL A 4 1.42 11.00 0.90
CA VAL A 4 1.63 10.52 2.28
C VAL A 4 3.03 10.88 2.78
N LEU A 5 4.04 10.73 1.92
CA LEU A 5 5.42 11.14 2.20
C LEU A 5 5.61 12.67 2.24
N ARG A 6 4.78 13.44 1.53
CA ARG A 6 4.85 14.92 1.50
C ARG A 6 4.15 15.60 2.67
N HIS A 7 3.10 15.00 3.19
CA HIS A 7 2.30 15.59 4.25
C HIS A 7 2.73 15.19 5.66
N GLY A 8 3.81 14.41 5.79
CA GLY A 8 4.32 13.95 7.08
C GLY A 8 3.35 12.99 7.76
N CYS A 9 2.67 12.14 6.98
CA CYS A 9 1.80 11.12 7.52
C CYS A 9 2.63 10.04 8.24
N GLU A 10 2.01 9.41 9.23
CA GLU A 10 2.61 8.33 10.01
C GLU A 10 2.96 7.10 9.17
N ALA A 11 3.92 6.31 9.65
CA ALA A 11 4.35 5.06 9.02
C ALA A 11 3.18 4.09 8.78
N ALA A 12 2.17 4.08 9.65
CA ALA A 12 0.97 3.26 9.50
C ALA A 12 0.23 3.50 8.17
N PHE A 13 0.16 4.76 7.70
CA PHE A 13 -0.46 5.07 6.40
C PHE A 13 0.38 4.57 5.23
N VAL A 14 1.71 4.58 5.36
CA VAL A 14 2.61 4.00 4.37
C VAL A 14 2.39 2.49 4.30
N SER A 15 2.43 1.81 5.44
CA SER A 15 2.18 0.36 5.54
C SER A 15 0.84 -0.01 4.93
N LEU A 16 -0.23 0.74 5.24
CA LEU A 16 -1.57 0.52 4.68
C LEU A 16 -1.58 0.64 3.15
N LEU A 17 -1.02 1.72 2.59
CA LEU A 17 -0.98 1.90 1.14
C LEU A 17 -0.14 0.82 0.45
N VAL A 18 0.98 0.45 1.05
CA VAL A 18 1.79 -0.68 0.60
C VAL A 18 0.91 -1.92 0.61
N GLU A 19 0.27 -2.25 1.73
CA GLU A 19 -0.51 -3.47 1.88
C GLU A 19 -1.63 -3.60 0.82
N PHE A 20 -2.28 -2.49 0.47
CA PHE A 20 -3.35 -2.39 -0.54
C PHE A 20 -2.86 -2.31 -2.00
N GLY A 21 -1.56 -2.47 -2.24
CA GLY A 21 -1.02 -2.60 -3.59
C GLY A 21 -0.65 -1.28 -4.27
N ALA A 22 -0.31 -0.24 -3.50
CA ALA A 22 0.25 0.98 -4.06
C ALA A 22 1.49 0.68 -4.90
N ASN A 23 1.58 1.32 -6.08
CA ASN A 23 2.75 1.23 -6.94
C ASN A 23 3.83 2.22 -6.45
N LEU A 24 4.87 1.67 -5.83
CA LEU A 24 5.95 2.45 -5.21
C LEU A 24 6.90 3.08 -6.24
N ASN A 25 6.95 2.55 -7.47
CA ASN A 25 7.80 3.06 -8.55
C ASN A 25 7.32 4.40 -9.10
N LEU A 26 6.08 4.81 -8.79
CA LEU A 26 5.52 6.11 -9.19
C LEU A 26 6.01 7.27 -8.31
N VAL A 27 6.69 6.99 -7.19
CA VAL A 27 7.25 8.02 -6.32
C VAL A 27 8.60 8.47 -6.89
N LYS A 28 8.64 9.71 -7.39
CA LYS A 28 9.85 10.36 -7.89
C LYS A 28 10.72 10.83 -6.72
N TRP A 29 12.00 10.44 -6.72
CA TRP A 29 12.93 10.76 -5.64
C TRP A 29 13.43 12.21 -5.68
N GLU A 30 13.40 12.86 -6.85
CA GLU A 30 13.71 14.30 -6.96
C GLU A 30 12.79 15.13 -6.04
N SER A 31 11.56 14.65 -5.87
CA SER A 31 10.58 15.23 -4.94
C SER A 31 10.80 14.87 -3.48
N LEU A 32 11.81 14.08 -3.09
CA LEU A 32 12.12 13.67 -1.71
C LEU A 32 13.27 14.48 -1.06
N GLY A 33 13.96 15.33 -1.82
CA GLY A 33 15.03 16.19 -1.29
C GLY A 33 14.54 17.31 -0.35
N PRO A 34 15.42 17.81 0.55
CA PRO A 34 15.10 18.90 1.49
C PRO A 34 14.76 20.23 0.81
N GLU A 35 15.15 20.40 -0.45
CA GLU A 35 14.98 21.64 -1.25
C GLU A 35 13.57 21.80 -1.86
N ALA A 36 12.66 20.84 -1.69
CA ALA A 36 11.32 20.91 -2.27
C ALA A 36 10.40 21.83 -1.45
N ARG A 37 10.16 23.07 -1.96
CA ARG A 37 9.23 24.05 -1.37
C ARG A 37 7.85 23.46 -1.05
N GLY A 38 7.31 23.77 0.13
CA GLY A 38 5.92 23.49 0.52
C GLY A 38 5.68 22.19 1.31
N ARG A 39 6.73 21.55 1.83
CA ARG A 39 6.63 20.27 2.53
C ARG A 39 6.62 20.43 4.06
N ARG A 40 5.78 19.64 4.73
CA ARG A 40 5.91 19.40 6.18
C ARG A 40 7.13 18.48 6.40
N LYS A 41 7.83 18.57 7.54
CA LYS A 41 8.97 17.69 7.85
C LYS A 41 8.53 16.24 7.65
N MET A 42 9.22 15.53 6.74
CA MET A 42 8.90 14.14 6.44
C MET A 42 9.12 13.29 7.67
N ASP A 43 8.17 12.41 7.97
CA ASP A 43 8.32 11.45 9.05
C ASP A 43 9.43 10.43 8.70
N PRO A 44 10.47 10.29 9.53
CA PRO A 44 11.62 9.44 9.21
C PRO A 44 11.25 7.95 9.24
N GLU A 45 10.30 7.54 10.07
CA GLU A 45 9.83 6.16 10.15
C GLU A 45 9.02 5.81 8.89
N ALA A 46 8.13 6.69 8.45
CA ALA A 46 7.39 6.55 7.20
C ALA A 46 8.32 6.46 5.98
N LEU A 47 9.41 7.25 5.96
CA LEU A 47 10.44 7.13 4.93
C LEU A 47 11.14 5.77 4.96
N GLN A 48 11.46 5.27 6.15
CA GLN A 48 12.14 4.00 6.33
C GLN A 48 11.25 2.84 5.85
N VAL A 49 9.99 2.78 6.29
CA VAL A 49 9.01 1.78 5.83
C VAL A 49 8.84 1.82 4.31
N PHE A 50 8.76 3.02 3.72
CA PHE A 50 8.68 3.16 2.28
C PHE A 50 9.90 2.58 1.54
N LYS A 51 11.11 2.86 2.03
CA LYS A 51 12.36 2.35 1.46
C LYS A 51 12.42 0.83 1.54
N GLU A 52 12.07 0.25 2.69
CA GLU A 52 12.02 -1.20 2.89
C GLU A 52 10.98 -1.87 1.99
N ALA A 53 9.78 -1.32 1.91
CA ALA A 53 8.73 -1.85 1.03
C ALA A 53 9.11 -1.79 -0.45
N ARG A 54 10.00 -0.88 -0.85
CA ARG A 54 10.48 -0.72 -2.22
C ARG A 54 11.70 -1.61 -2.52
N SER A 55 12.49 -2.00 -1.53
CA SER A 55 13.71 -2.78 -1.73
C SER A 55 13.45 -4.27 -1.99
N ILE A 56 12.26 -4.77 -1.67
CA ILE A 56 11.90 -6.19 -1.77
C ILE A 56 10.66 -6.37 -2.66
N PRO A 57 10.64 -7.36 -3.57
CA PRO A 57 9.42 -7.68 -4.30
C PRO A 57 8.31 -8.16 -3.35
N ARG A 58 7.07 -7.85 -3.70
CA ARG A 58 5.90 -8.34 -2.95
C ARG A 58 5.83 -9.86 -2.98
N THR A 59 5.38 -10.44 -1.87
CA THR A 59 5.07 -11.87 -1.83
C THR A 59 3.98 -12.22 -2.84
N LEU A 60 4.00 -13.45 -3.35
CA LEU A 60 2.97 -13.95 -4.25
C LEU A 60 1.57 -13.82 -3.63
N LEU A 61 1.45 -14.10 -2.33
CA LEU A 61 0.20 -13.99 -1.59
C LEU A 61 -0.36 -12.55 -1.60
N SER A 62 0.50 -11.53 -1.41
CA SER A 62 0.13 -10.12 -1.51
C SER A 62 -0.33 -9.76 -2.93
N LEU A 63 0.40 -10.23 -3.96
CA LEU A 63 0.04 -10.00 -5.37
C LEU A 63 -1.33 -10.62 -5.71
N CYS A 64 -1.57 -11.86 -5.27
CA CYS A 64 -2.85 -12.54 -5.45
C CYS A 64 -4.00 -11.77 -4.81
N ARG A 65 -3.83 -11.27 -3.57
CA ARG A 65 -4.87 -10.44 -2.92
C ARG A 65 -5.22 -9.20 -3.73
N VAL A 66 -4.20 -8.48 -4.19
CA VAL A 66 -4.39 -7.27 -4.99
C VAL A 66 -5.07 -7.60 -6.32
N ALA A 67 -4.66 -8.66 -7.00
CA ALA A 67 -5.25 -9.10 -8.26
C ALA A 67 -6.73 -9.47 -8.10
N VAL A 68 -7.07 -10.32 -7.12
CA VAL A 68 -8.45 -10.74 -6.84
C VAL A 68 -9.32 -9.54 -6.48
N ARG A 69 -8.86 -8.66 -5.57
CA ARG A 69 -9.62 -7.47 -5.17
C ARG A 69 -9.83 -6.48 -6.32
N ARG A 70 -8.85 -6.33 -7.22
CA ARG A 70 -8.98 -5.52 -8.44
C ARG A 70 -10.00 -6.11 -9.41
N ALA A 71 -10.00 -7.44 -9.60
CA ALA A 71 -10.96 -8.12 -10.47
C ALA A 71 -12.40 -7.99 -9.94
N LEU A 72 -12.62 -8.11 -8.63
CA LEU A 72 -13.92 -7.83 -8.01
C LEU A 72 -14.30 -6.36 -8.19
N GLY A 73 -13.38 -5.45 -7.90
CA GLY A 73 -13.62 -4.01 -7.92
C GLY A 73 -14.38 -3.52 -6.68
N LYS A 74 -14.36 -2.20 -6.47
CA LYS A 74 -14.86 -1.52 -5.26
C LYS A 74 -16.24 -2.00 -4.80
N TYR A 75 -17.17 -2.15 -5.75
CA TYR A 75 -18.57 -2.45 -5.43
C TYR A 75 -18.85 -3.91 -5.12
N ARG A 76 -17.96 -4.85 -5.47
CA ARG A 76 -18.19 -6.30 -5.30
C ARG A 76 -17.29 -6.95 -4.25
N LEU A 77 -16.50 -6.16 -3.52
CA LEU A 77 -15.68 -6.69 -2.42
C LEU A 77 -16.52 -7.33 -1.30
N HIS A 78 -17.75 -6.85 -1.09
CA HIS A 78 -18.69 -7.47 -0.15
C HIS A 78 -19.12 -8.89 -0.57
N LEU A 79 -18.85 -9.30 -1.81
CA LEU A 79 -19.14 -10.65 -2.33
C LEU A 79 -18.00 -11.64 -2.09
N VAL A 80 -16.87 -11.26 -1.48
CA VAL A 80 -15.80 -12.22 -1.15
C VAL A 80 -16.31 -13.46 -0.39
N PRO A 81 -17.26 -13.35 0.57
CA PRO A 81 -17.81 -14.52 1.26
C PRO A 81 -18.48 -15.56 0.36
N SER A 82 -18.99 -15.16 -0.82
CA SER A 82 -19.65 -16.07 -1.77
C SER A 82 -18.68 -16.79 -2.71
N LEU A 83 -17.38 -16.46 -2.66
CA LEU A 83 -16.37 -17.17 -3.44
C LEU A 83 -16.20 -18.61 -2.93
N PRO A 84 -15.97 -19.59 -3.82
CA PRO A 84 -15.71 -20.98 -3.45
C PRO A 84 -14.27 -21.15 -2.93
N LEU A 85 -13.96 -20.46 -1.83
CA LEU A 85 -12.64 -20.42 -1.19
C LEU A 85 -12.74 -20.80 0.29
N PRO A 86 -11.64 -21.31 0.90
CA PRO A 86 -11.57 -21.50 2.34
C PRO A 86 -11.72 -20.18 3.12
N ASP A 87 -12.29 -20.23 4.32
CA ASP A 87 -12.51 -19.05 5.17
C ASP A 87 -11.23 -18.26 5.50
N PRO A 88 -10.05 -18.89 5.76
CA PRO A 88 -8.82 -18.13 5.95
C PRO A 88 -8.44 -17.26 4.75
N ILE A 89 -8.72 -17.73 3.53
CA ILE A 89 -8.46 -16.97 2.31
C ILE A 89 -9.49 -15.85 2.14
N LYS A 90 -10.75 -16.08 2.49
CA LYS A 90 -11.78 -15.03 2.48
C LYS A 90 -11.42 -13.88 3.43
N LYS A 91 -11.05 -14.21 4.68
CA LYS A 91 -10.57 -13.25 5.69
C LYS A 91 -9.35 -12.48 5.20
N PHE A 92 -8.37 -13.19 4.66
CA PHE A 92 -7.18 -12.58 4.05
C PHE A 92 -7.53 -11.58 2.92
N LEU A 93 -8.49 -11.92 2.04
CA LEU A 93 -8.97 -11.03 0.98
C LEU A 93 -9.75 -9.81 1.51
N LEU A 94 -10.38 -9.93 2.68
CA LEU A 94 -11.16 -8.88 3.35
C LEU A 94 -10.34 -7.98 4.28
N TYR A 95 -9.09 -8.35 4.61
CA TYR A 95 -8.28 -7.71 5.66
C TYR A 95 -8.89 -7.92 7.07
N GLU A 96 -9.37 -9.13 7.32
CA GLU A 96 -9.96 -9.59 8.59
C GLU A 96 -9.13 -10.70 9.25
#